data_AF-X1B8B9-F1
#
_entry.id   AF-X1B8B9-F1
#
_cell.length_a   1.000
_cell.length_b   1.000
_cell.length_c   1.000
_cell.angle_alpha   90.00
_cell.angle_beta   90.00
_cell.angle_gamma   90.00
#
_symmetry.space_group_name_H-M   'P 1'
#
loop_
_entity.id
_entity.type
_entity.pdbx_description
1 polymer ?
#
loop_
_entity_poly.entity_id
_entity_poly.type
_entity_poly.pdbx_seq_one_letter_code
_entity_poly.pdbx_strand_id
1 'polypeptide(L)'
;VAYVADWVAGLQIIDVSTPSAPTLLATLDTTRRAFGVTVVSGVAYVAAWTAGLQIIDLQHLSFTGTPTLQALGEEYTLRLEAKDSVGNIAHTNFTLLVAQLPALTNQALTTQSLFPEEALSFRFNPATLFTEPSEERLRLSADRTDGSLLPGWLEFALAPYHIATMDTVGFSLGLSVVSGIAYVLDHNSGLQIIDVSTPSAPTLLVTLDTPGYTRGVSVVSGVAYVTDHTAGLQIIDVSTPSAPTLLATLNTTDKVRGLSVVSGVAYVADGASGLQIINVSIP
;
A
#
# COMPACT_ATOMS: atom_id res chain seq x y z
N VAL A 1 10.44 36.70 7.52
CA VAL A 1 9.81 35.58 8.24
C VAL A 1 10.68 35.19 9.42
N ALA A 2 10.07 34.99 10.58
CA ALA A 2 10.69 34.43 11.78
C ALA A 2 10.08 33.05 12.08
N TYR A 3 10.87 32.18 12.69
CA TYR A 3 10.47 30.84 13.11
C TYR A 3 10.56 30.76 14.63
N VAL A 4 9.48 30.37 15.28
CA VAL A 4 9.37 30.34 16.74
C VAL A 4 8.94 28.96 17.18
N ALA A 5 9.71 28.36 18.08
CA ALA A 5 9.29 27.16 18.81
C ALA A 5 8.39 27.60 19.98
N ASP A 6 7.08 27.48 19.81
CA ASP A 6 6.06 27.96 20.74
C ASP A 6 5.41 26.82 21.51
N TRP A 7 6.21 26.10 22.30
CA TRP A 7 5.77 25.11 23.28
C TRP A 7 4.63 24.20 22.76
N VAL A 8 3.41 24.34 23.30
CA VAL A 8 2.26 23.51 22.93
C VAL A 8 1.76 23.77 21.51
N ALA A 9 1.95 24.97 20.98
CA ALA A 9 1.56 25.32 19.61
C ALA A 9 2.53 24.77 18.54
N GLY A 10 3.69 24.23 18.95
CA GLY A 10 4.67 23.67 18.03
C GLY A 10 5.52 24.72 17.33
N LEU A 11 5.70 24.62 16.02
CA LEU A 11 6.46 25.58 15.21
C LEU A 11 5.53 26.66 14.63
N GLN A 12 5.77 27.92 14.99
CA GLN A 12 5.09 29.07 14.40
C GLN A 12 5.97 29.74 13.35
N ILE A 13 5.34 30.08 12.22
CA ILE A 13 5.93 30.87 11.14
C ILE A 13 5.27 32.25 11.19
N ILE A 14 6.08 33.28 11.41
CA ILE A 14 5.59 34.64 11.64
C ILE A 14 6.16 35.56 10.56
N ASP A 15 5.30 36.32 9.89
CA ASP A 15 5.77 37.45 9.09
C ASP A 15 6.19 38.59 10.03
N VAL A 16 7.43 39.02 9.85
CA VAL A 16 8.07 40.11 10.59
C VAL A 16 8.56 41.20 9.64
N SER A 17 8.03 41.22 8.41
CA SER A 17 8.30 42.25 7.40
C SER A 17 7.97 43.65 7.91
N THR A 18 6.98 43.77 8.79
CA THR A 18 6.64 44.98 9.56
C THR A 18 6.88 44.72 11.05
N PRO A 19 8.06 45.08 11.61
CA PRO A 19 8.42 44.72 12.99
C PRO A 19 7.47 45.24 14.08
N SER A 20 6.73 46.32 13.80
CA SER A 20 5.72 46.88 14.71
C SER A 20 4.38 46.14 14.68
N ALA A 21 4.17 45.24 13.71
CA ALA A 21 2.93 44.51 13.51
C ALA A 21 3.20 43.11 12.93
N PRO A 22 3.84 42.20 13.70
CA PRO A 22 4.07 40.84 13.24
C PRO A 22 2.76 40.08 13.06
N THR A 23 2.66 39.24 12.03
CA THR A 23 1.46 38.44 11.73
C THR A 23 1.80 36.96 11.67
N LEU A 24 0.95 36.11 12.25
CA LEU A 24 1.12 34.65 12.17
C LEU A 24 0.77 34.18 10.76
N LEU A 25 1.71 33.52 10.07
CA LEU A 25 1.51 32.94 8.74
C LEU A 25 1.02 31.50 8.82
N ALA A 26 1.61 30.69 9.70
CA ALA A 26 1.27 29.28 9.84
C ALA A 26 1.67 28.73 11.22
N THR A 27 1.00 27.65 11.63
CA THR A 27 1.35 26.84 12.78
C THR A 27 1.51 25.40 12.32
N LEU A 28 2.67 24.81 12.62
CA LEU A 28 3.01 23.43 12.28
C LEU A 28 3.16 22.63 13.57
N ASP A 29 2.33 21.61 13.74
CA ASP A 29 2.37 20.75 14.92
C ASP A 29 3.66 19.92 14.94
N THR A 30 4.37 19.95 16.06
CA THR A 30 5.64 19.22 16.27
C THR A 30 5.43 17.92 17.04
N THR A 31 4.20 17.39 17.09
CA THR A 31 3.72 16.19 17.83
C THR A 31 3.84 16.26 19.36
N ARG A 32 4.79 17.05 19.86
CA ARG A 32 5.09 17.37 21.26
C ARG A 32 5.58 18.81 21.36
N ARG A 33 5.78 19.26 22.59
CA ARG A 33 6.17 20.64 22.92
C ARG A 33 7.49 21.05 22.25
N ALA A 34 7.47 22.16 21.50
CA ALA A 34 8.64 22.74 20.85
C ALA A 34 9.41 23.68 21.78
N PHE A 35 10.74 23.55 21.82
CA PHE A 35 11.62 24.37 22.70
C PHE A 35 12.68 25.18 21.95
N GLY A 36 13.05 24.76 20.74
CA GLY A 36 14.03 25.47 19.92
C GLY A 36 13.87 25.10 18.46
N VAL A 37 14.16 26.05 17.58
CA VAL A 37 14.13 25.85 16.13
C VAL A 37 15.35 26.48 15.48
N THR A 38 15.93 25.79 14.51
CA THR A 38 16.80 26.39 13.51
C THR A 38 16.32 26.01 12.12
N VAL A 39 16.51 26.90 11.14
CA VAL A 39 16.10 26.66 9.76
C VAL A 39 17.32 26.73 8.87
N VAL A 40 17.55 25.68 8.09
CA VAL A 40 18.66 25.58 7.14
C VAL A 40 18.10 25.14 5.80
N SER A 41 18.33 25.93 4.76
CA SER A 41 17.96 25.61 3.38
C SER A 41 16.49 25.22 3.18
N GLY A 42 15.56 25.88 3.90
CA GLY A 42 14.14 25.58 3.80
C GLY A 42 13.66 24.39 4.63
N VAL A 43 14.50 23.85 5.51
CA VAL A 43 14.14 22.79 6.45
C VAL A 43 14.24 23.31 7.88
N ALA A 44 13.18 23.17 8.66
CA ALA A 44 13.16 23.49 10.08
C ALA A 44 13.53 22.26 10.93
N TYR A 45 14.47 22.46 11.85
CA TYR A 45 14.94 21.49 12.83
C TYR A 45 14.41 21.93 14.19
N VAL A 46 13.41 21.23 14.72
CA VAL A 46 12.73 21.61 15.96
C VAL A 46 13.03 20.62 17.07
N ALA A 47 13.50 21.11 18.21
CA ALA A 47 13.64 20.31 19.43
C ALA A 47 12.26 20.15 20.09
N ALA A 48 11.68 18.95 20.00
CA ALA A 48 10.29 18.64 20.37
C ALA A 48 10.19 17.74 21.62
N TRP A 49 10.99 18.02 22.64
CA TRP A 49 10.98 17.31 23.93
C TRP A 49 11.07 15.78 23.79
N THR A 50 10.07 15.03 24.27
CA THR A 50 10.05 13.56 24.20
C THR A 50 9.90 13.01 22.78
N ALA A 51 9.51 13.83 21.80
CA ALA A 51 9.53 13.44 20.39
C ALA A 51 10.92 13.61 19.75
N GLY A 52 11.91 14.13 20.49
CA GLY A 52 13.27 14.30 19.99
C GLY A 52 13.40 15.43 18.96
N LEU A 53 14.08 15.18 17.85
CA LEU A 53 14.25 16.12 16.75
C LEU A 53 13.15 15.91 15.71
N GLN A 54 12.40 16.97 15.40
CA GLN A 54 11.46 17.02 14.29
C GLN A 54 12.11 17.77 13.13
N ILE A 55 12.09 17.17 11.94
CA ILE A 55 12.65 17.75 10.70
C ILE A 55 11.46 18.05 9.79
N ILE A 56 11.21 19.32 9.54
CA ILE A 56 10.02 19.81 8.84
C ILE A 56 10.46 20.51 7.56
N ASP A 57 10.00 20.00 6.43
CA ASP A 57 10.21 20.59 5.12
C ASP A 57 9.27 21.80 4.92
N LEU A 58 9.84 22.97 4.65
CA LEU A 58 9.10 24.22 4.43
C LEU A 58 8.98 24.56 2.94
N GLN A 59 9.51 23.72 2.04
CA GLN A 59 9.54 23.97 0.60
C GLN A 59 8.38 23.29 -0.14
N HIS A 60 7.80 22.23 0.43
CA HIS A 60 6.64 21.55 -0.13
C HIS A 60 5.35 21.96 0.59
N LEU A 61 4.67 22.99 0.06
CA LEU A 61 3.38 23.46 0.57
C LEU A 61 2.24 22.68 -0.09
N SER A 62 1.26 22.25 0.70
CA SER A 62 0.08 21.51 0.22
C SER A 62 -1.21 22.08 0.79
N PHE A 63 -2.27 22.11 -0.03
CA PHE A 63 -3.65 22.23 0.47
C PHE A 63 -4.11 20.86 0.97
N THR A 64 -4.73 20.81 2.15
CA THR A 64 -5.33 19.58 2.69
C THR A 64 -6.75 19.86 3.20
N GLY A 65 -7.60 18.86 3.15
CA GLY A 65 -9.00 18.97 3.56
C GLY A 65 -9.83 17.83 2.97
N THR A 66 -11.01 17.60 3.53
CA THR A 66 -11.97 16.63 3.01
C THR A 66 -13.29 17.36 2.80
N PRO A 67 -13.76 17.54 1.55
CA PRO A 67 -15.02 18.21 1.30
C PRO A 67 -16.19 17.41 1.88
N THR A 68 -17.19 18.11 2.41
CA THR A 68 -18.44 17.49 2.86
C THR A 68 -19.40 17.35 1.68
N LEU A 69 -20.47 16.56 1.85
CA LEU A 69 -21.53 16.45 0.83
C LEU A 69 -22.20 17.79 0.49
N GLN A 70 -22.13 18.79 1.37
CA GLN A 70 -22.67 20.13 1.09
C GLN A 70 -21.83 20.90 0.07
N ALA A 71 -20.55 20.57 -0.08
CA ALA A 71 -19.67 21.21 -1.04
C ALA A 71 -19.75 20.55 -2.43
N LEU A 72 -20.59 19.54 -2.62
CA LEU A 72 -20.70 18.80 -3.87
C LEU A 72 -21.17 19.71 -5.02
N GLY A 73 -20.39 19.77 -6.09
CA GLY A 73 -20.66 20.62 -7.25
C GLY A 73 -20.18 22.06 -7.08
N GLU A 74 -19.61 22.44 -5.93
CA GLU A 74 -19.07 23.77 -5.70
C GLU A 74 -17.71 23.96 -6.40
N GLU A 75 -17.48 25.18 -6.87
CA GLU A 75 -16.21 25.63 -7.46
C GLU A 75 -15.59 26.75 -6.62
N TYR A 76 -14.33 26.55 -6.21
CA TYR A 76 -13.58 27.53 -5.44
C TYR A 76 -12.46 28.10 -6.30
N THR A 77 -12.55 29.38 -6.67
CA THR A 77 -11.42 30.10 -7.26
C THR A 77 -10.46 30.52 -6.14
N LEU A 78 -9.29 29.88 -6.10
CA LEU A 78 -8.26 30.12 -5.08
C LEU A 78 -7.13 30.97 -5.67
N ARG A 79 -6.59 31.86 -4.85
CA ARG A 79 -5.43 32.71 -5.17
C ARG A 79 -4.26 32.36 -4.27
N LEU A 80 -3.10 32.14 -4.88
CA LEU A 80 -1.81 32.04 -4.22
C LEU A 80 -1.04 33.34 -4.44
N GLU A 81 -0.50 33.89 -3.36
CA GLU A 81 0.24 35.15 -3.39
C GLU A 81 1.64 34.97 -2.78
N ALA A 82 2.63 35.57 -3.43
CA ALA A 82 3.99 35.70 -2.92
C ALA A 82 4.32 37.19 -2.82
N LYS A 83 4.89 37.60 -1.68
CA LYS A 83 5.36 38.95 -1.42
C LYS A 83 6.85 38.92 -1.10
N ASP A 84 7.65 39.76 -1.78
CA ASP A 84 9.08 39.87 -1.50
C ASP A 84 9.39 40.79 -0.30
N SER A 85 10.66 40.86 0.10
CA SER A 85 11.11 41.67 1.25
C SER A 85 11.02 43.18 1.03
N VAL A 86 10.82 43.63 -0.21
CA VAL A 86 10.67 45.05 -0.59
C VAL A 86 9.18 45.40 -0.75
N GLY A 87 8.30 44.41 -0.71
CA GLY A 87 6.85 44.55 -0.72
C GLY A 87 6.19 44.32 -2.07
N ASN A 88 6.93 43.89 -3.10
CA ASN A 88 6.34 43.53 -4.39
C ASN A 88 5.51 42.25 -4.25
N ILE A 89 4.38 42.19 -4.96
CA ILE A 89 3.43 41.09 -4.89
C ILE A 89 3.30 40.43 -6.26
N ALA A 90 3.44 39.12 -6.31
CA ALA A 90 3.05 38.27 -7.44
C ALA A 90 1.96 37.29 -6.99
N HIS A 91 1.02 36.96 -7.87
CA HIS A 91 -0.02 35.98 -7.56
C HIS A 91 -0.37 35.10 -8.75
N THR A 92 -0.94 33.94 -8.46
CA THR A 92 -1.54 33.02 -9.43
C THR A 92 -2.89 32.53 -8.91
N ASN A 93 -3.80 32.19 -9.81
CA ASN A 93 -5.12 31.69 -9.47
C ASN A 93 -5.32 30.29 -10.06
N PHE A 94 -6.09 29.46 -9.37
CA PHE A 94 -6.57 28.17 -9.88
C PHE A 94 -7.96 27.85 -9.33
N THR A 95 -8.69 26.96 -10.00
CA THR A 95 -10.02 26.54 -9.57
C THR A 95 -9.95 25.15 -8.96
N LEU A 96 -10.53 24.99 -7.78
CA LEU A 96 -10.78 23.71 -7.14
C LEU A 96 -12.26 23.35 -7.31
N LEU A 97 -12.56 22.27 -8.03
CA LEU A 97 -13.91 21.74 -8.22
C LEU A 97 -14.12 20.53 -7.31
N VAL A 98 -15.21 20.53 -6.54
CA VAL A 98 -15.66 19.36 -5.77
C VAL A 98 -16.62 18.55 -6.65
N ALA A 99 -16.07 17.68 -7.48
CA ALA A 99 -16.85 16.90 -8.43
C ALA A 99 -17.64 15.77 -7.75
N GLN A 100 -18.80 15.43 -8.33
CA GLN A 100 -19.50 14.21 -7.99
C GLN A 100 -18.82 13.00 -8.64
N LEU A 101 -18.60 11.94 -7.85
CA LEU A 101 -18.20 10.65 -8.39
C LEU A 101 -19.30 10.11 -9.30
N PRO A 102 -18.98 9.42 -10.41
CA PRO A 102 -20.00 8.82 -11.24
C PRO A 102 -20.86 7.84 -10.43
N ALA A 103 -22.13 7.69 -10.80
CA ALA A 103 -23.03 6.79 -10.07
C ALA A 103 -22.64 5.32 -10.27
N LEU A 104 -22.86 4.50 -9.24
CA LEU A 104 -22.83 3.04 -9.35
C LEU A 104 -23.85 2.61 -10.41
N THR A 105 -23.45 1.71 -11.31
CA THR A 105 -24.36 1.10 -12.29
C THR A 105 -24.45 -0.40 -12.08
N ASN A 106 -25.56 -1.01 -12.50
CA ASN A 106 -25.79 -2.44 -12.37
C ASN A 106 -26.30 -3.07 -13.68
N GLN A 107 -26.11 -4.38 -13.78
CA GLN A 107 -26.79 -5.23 -14.78
C GLN A 107 -27.92 -6.02 -14.13
N ALA A 108 -28.92 -6.42 -14.91
CA ALA A 108 -30.01 -7.25 -14.41
C ALA A 108 -29.59 -8.72 -14.34
N LEU A 109 -29.94 -9.40 -13.25
CA LEU A 109 -29.90 -10.85 -13.19
C LEU A 109 -31.14 -11.45 -13.85
N THR A 110 -30.99 -12.64 -14.44
CA THR A 110 -32.13 -13.38 -15.01
C THR A 110 -32.99 -14.00 -13.93
N THR A 111 -34.29 -14.13 -14.22
CA THR A 111 -35.25 -14.78 -13.32
C THR A 111 -34.83 -16.23 -13.05
N GLN A 112 -34.71 -16.57 -11.77
CA GLN A 112 -34.50 -17.95 -11.31
C GLN A 112 -35.86 -18.58 -11.00
N SER A 113 -36.04 -19.86 -11.34
CA SER A 113 -37.24 -20.64 -11.04
C SER A 113 -36.84 -21.95 -10.37
N LEU A 114 -37.55 -22.33 -9.32
CA LEU A 114 -37.28 -23.52 -8.51
C LEU A 114 -38.60 -24.23 -8.21
N PHE A 115 -38.59 -25.55 -8.18
CA PHE A 115 -39.70 -26.34 -7.66
C PHE A 115 -39.54 -26.60 -6.15
N PRO A 116 -40.63 -26.94 -5.44
CA PRO A 116 -40.54 -27.36 -4.04
C PRO A 116 -39.54 -28.51 -3.85
N GLU A 117 -38.80 -28.47 -2.74
CA GLU A 117 -37.76 -29.45 -2.35
C GLU A 117 -36.49 -29.46 -3.22
N GLU A 118 -36.41 -28.61 -4.25
CA GLU A 118 -35.15 -28.42 -4.99
C GLU A 118 -34.17 -27.55 -4.20
N ALA A 119 -32.91 -27.98 -4.14
CA ALA A 119 -31.84 -27.19 -3.55
C ALA A 119 -31.48 -26.02 -4.46
N LEU A 120 -31.53 -24.79 -3.92
CA LEU A 120 -31.06 -23.59 -4.63
C LEU A 120 -29.54 -23.46 -4.51
N SER A 121 -28.84 -23.43 -5.65
CA SER A 121 -27.47 -22.96 -5.74
C SER A 121 -27.32 -22.05 -6.95
N PHE A 122 -27.20 -20.75 -6.69
CA PHE A 122 -26.97 -19.73 -7.72
C PHE A 122 -25.79 -18.87 -7.29
N ARG A 123 -24.88 -18.59 -8.23
CA ARG A 123 -23.70 -17.77 -8.00
C ARG A 123 -23.64 -16.66 -9.05
N PHE A 124 -23.15 -15.51 -8.63
CA PHE A 124 -22.90 -14.38 -9.52
C PHE A 124 -21.56 -13.74 -9.15
N ASN A 125 -20.94 -13.06 -10.11
CA ASN A 125 -19.75 -12.27 -9.88
C ASN A 125 -20.16 -10.80 -9.67
N PRO A 126 -19.95 -10.21 -8.48
CA PRO A 126 -20.27 -8.81 -8.25
C PRO A 126 -19.57 -7.86 -9.22
N ALA A 127 -18.34 -8.18 -9.64
CA ALA A 127 -17.56 -7.34 -10.54
C ALA A 127 -18.13 -7.29 -11.97
N THR A 128 -18.93 -8.29 -12.38
CA THR A 128 -19.66 -8.24 -13.65
C THR A 128 -21.05 -7.62 -13.50
N LEU A 129 -21.58 -7.62 -12.27
CA LEU A 129 -22.94 -7.17 -12.00
C LEU A 129 -23.01 -5.68 -11.65
N PHE A 130 -21.96 -5.15 -11.01
CA PHE A 130 -21.87 -3.78 -10.53
C PHE A 130 -20.57 -3.12 -11.01
N THR A 131 -20.67 -1.89 -11.51
CA THR A 131 -19.50 -1.10 -11.91
C THR A 131 -19.33 0.08 -10.96
N GLU A 132 -18.28 0.05 -10.14
CA GLU A 132 -17.94 1.09 -9.16
C GLU A 132 -16.84 2.02 -9.71
N PRO A 133 -17.15 3.29 -10.00
CA PRO A 133 -16.20 4.23 -10.59
C PRO A 133 -15.20 4.84 -9.59
N SER A 134 -15.40 4.68 -8.28
CA SER A 134 -14.61 5.36 -7.24
C SER A 134 -13.48 4.53 -6.61
N GLU A 135 -13.19 3.33 -7.13
CA GLU A 135 -12.25 2.34 -6.55
C GLU A 135 -12.58 1.92 -5.09
N GLU A 136 -13.73 2.33 -4.56
CA GLU A 136 -14.17 1.93 -3.23
C GLU A 136 -14.62 0.46 -3.18
N ARG A 137 -14.43 -0.18 -2.02
CA ARG A 137 -14.88 -1.55 -1.82
C ARG A 137 -16.40 -1.60 -1.61
N LEU A 138 -17.10 -2.21 -2.56
CA LEU A 138 -18.53 -2.48 -2.46
C LEU A 138 -18.87 -3.34 -1.24
N ARG A 139 -19.94 -2.96 -0.53
CA ARG A 139 -20.57 -3.78 0.51
C ARG A 139 -21.84 -4.37 -0.09
N LEU A 140 -21.93 -5.69 -0.09
CA LEU A 140 -23.09 -6.39 -0.63
C LEU A 140 -24.01 -6.83 0.50
N SER A 141 -25.30 -6.61 0.32
CA SER A 141 -26.38 -7.18 1.12
C SER A 141 -27.49 -7.65 0.19
N ALA A 142 -28.41 -8.45 0.70
CA ALA A 142 -29.58 -8.88 -0.06
C ALA A 142 -30.80 -8.87 0.85
N ASP A 143 -31.83 -8.17 0.39
CA ASP A 143 -33.12 -8.02 1.06
C ASP A 143 -34.21 -8.11 -0.02
N ARG A 144 -35.47 -8.20 0.39
CA ARG A 144 -36.59 -8.12 -0.56
C ARG A 144 -36.77 -6.68 -1.05
N THR A 145 -37.35 -6.50 -2.23
CA THR A 145 -37.56 -5.17 -2.83
C THR A 145 -38.49 -4.27 -2.02
N ASP A 146 -39.28 -4.85 -1.11
CA ASP A 146 -40.13 -4.14 -0.15
C ASP A 146 -39.39 -3.75 1.15
N GLY A 147 -38.10 -4.06 1.26
CA GLY A 147 -37.26 -3.81 2.43
C GLY A 147 -37.39 -4.85 3.55
N SER A 148 -38.21 -5.90 3.37
CA SER A 148 -38.31 -6.99 4.35
C SER A 148 -37.15 -8.00 4.22
N LEU A 149 -36.90 -8.74 5.30
CA LEU A 149 -35.86 -9.76 5.35
C LEU A 149 -36.14 -10.89 4.34
N LEU A 150 -35.08 -11.58 3.93
CA LEU A 150 -35.19 -12.81 3.15
C LEU A 150 -36.01 -13.86 3.92
N PRO A 151 -36.80 -14.71 3.22
CA PRO A 151 -37.45 -15.85 3.85
C PRO A 151 -36.43 -16.74 4.57
N GLY A 152 -36.81 -17.40 5.67
CA GLY A 152 -35.87 -18.18 6.49
C GLY A 152 -35.20 -19.37 5.81
N TRP A 153 -35.61 -19.75 4.59
CA TRP A 153 -34.98 -20.78 3.77
C TRP A 153 -33.94 -20.21 2.77
N LEU A 154 -33.86 -18.90 2.61
CA LEU A 154 -33.01 -18.21 1.64
C LEU A 154 -31.95 -17.38 2.38
N GLU A 155 -30.69 -17.68 2.14
CA GLU A 155 -29.57 -16.98 2.75
C GLU A 155 -28.70 -16.31 1.67
N PHE A 156 -28.25 -15.09 1.94
CA PHE A 156 -27.21 -14.43 1.18
C PHE A 156 -25.86 -14.59 1.89
N ALA A 157 -25.03 -15.50 1.38
CA ALA A 157 -23.73 -15.79 1.95
C ALA A 157 -22.61 -15.23 1.07
N LEU A 158 -21.75 -14.42 1.67
CA LEU A 158 -20.43 -14.09 1.12
C LEU A 158 -19.48 -15.26 1.45
N ALA A 159 -19.66 -16.39 0.78
CA ALA A 159 -18.85 -17.58 1.01
C ALA A 159 -17.65 -17.59 0.06
N PRO A 160 -16.40 -17.49 0.56
CA PRO A 160 -15.23 -17.86 -0.23
C PRO A 160 -15.43 -19.28 -0.75
N TYR A 161 -15.12 -19.50 -2.03
CA TYR A 161 -15.16 -20.83 -2.62
C TYR A 161 -13.79 -21.19 -3.16
N HIS A 162 -13.48 -22.48 -3.06
CA HIS A 162 -12.24 -23.04 -3.59
C HIS A 162 -12.26 -23.01 -5.12
N ILE A 163 -11.28 -22.32 -5.73
CA ILE A 163 -11.17 -22.22 -7.20
C ILE A 163 -10.42 -23.42 -7.77
N ALA A 164 -9.20 -23.69 -7.28
CA ALA A 164 -8.35 -24.78 -7.76
C ALA A 164 -7.31 -25.17 -6.71
N THR A 165 -6.83 -26.42 -6.79
CA THR A 165 -5.64 -26.92 -6.09
C THR A 165 -4.61 -27.30 -7.13
N MET A 166 -3.36 -26.90 -6.91
CA MET A 166 -2.22 -27.38 -7.67
C MET A 166 -1.22 -28.00 -6.69
N ASP A 167 -0.88 -29.26 -6.94
CA ASP A 167 0.06 -29.98 -6.09
C ASP A 167 1.50 -29.52 -6.40
N THR A 168 2.26 -29.20 -5.35
CA THR A 168 3.72 -29.05 -5.42
C THR A 168 4.35 -30.25 -4.74
N VAL A 169 5.49 -30.73 -5.24
CA VAL A 169 6.03 -32.05 -4.85
C VAL A 169 6.42 -32.12 -3.37
N GLY A 170 6.76 -30.98 -2.77
CA GLY A 170 7.25 -30.84 -1.40
C GLY A 170 6.27 -30.16 -0.45
N PHE A 171 6.84 -29.50 0.57
CA PHE A 171 6.09 -28.76 1.58
C PHE A 171 6.11 -27.27 1.24
N SER A 172 4.99 -26.74 0.75
CA SER A 172 4.88 -25.30 0.46
C SER A 172 4.90 -24.47 1.75
N LEU A 173 5.90 -23.61 1.95
CA LEU A 173 6.08 -22.81 3.18
C LEU A 173 5.97 -21.30 2.97
N GLY A 174 6.22 -20.82 1.75
CA GLY A 174 6.19 -19.40 1.41
C GLY A 174 5.65 -19.19 0.01
N LEU A 175 5.01 -18.03 -0.21
CA LEU A 175 4.44 -17.66 -1.50
C LEU A 175 4.57 -16.14 -1.71
N SER A 176 4.87 -15.75 -2.94
CA SER A 176 4.66 -14.38 -3.43
C SER A 176 3.96 -14.44 -4.78
N VAL A 177 3.01 -13.53 -5.04
CA VAL A 177 2.32 -13.42 -6.34
C VAL A 177 2.57 -12.04 -6.92
N VAL A 178 3.15 -11.98 -8.12
CA VAL A 178 3.42 -10.74 -8.84
C VAL A 178 2.99 -10.91 -10.29
N SER A 179 2.13 -10.02 -10.77
CA SER A 179 1.70 -9.95 -12.17
C SER A 179 1.19 -11.29 -12.75
N GLY A 180 0.40 -12.05 -11.97
CA GLY A 180 -0.14 -13.34 -12.40
C GLY A 180 0.84 -14.51 -12.32
N ILE A 181 2.01 -14.32 -11.73
CA ILE A 181 2.99 -15.39 -11.48
C ILE A 181 3.09 -15.63 -9.98
N ALA A 182 2.95 -16.88 -9.56
CA ALA A 182 3.16 -17.34 -8.20
C ALA A 182 4.56 -17.95 -8.05
N TYR A 183 5.26 -17.51 -7.00
CA TYR A 183 6.58 -17.97 -6.58
C TYR A 183 6.41 -18.74 -5.28
N VAL A 184 6.33 -20.06 -5.36
CA VAL A 184 6.05 -20.96 -4.23
C VAL A 184 7.32 -21.62 -3.75
N LEU A 185 7.61 -21.52 -2.46
CA LEU A 185 8.74 -22.17 -1.83
C LEU A 185 8.33 -23.55 -1.33
N ASP A 186 8.86 -24.58 -1.97
CA ASP A 186 8.46 -25.98 -1.82
C ASP A 186 9.48 -26.77 -0.98
N HIS A 187 10.05 -26.09 0.02
CA HIS A 187 11.02 -26.61 0.98
C HIS A 187 12.25 -27.25 0.30
N ASN A 188 12.31 -28.58 0.21
CA ASN A 188 13.39 -29.34 -0.43
C ASN A 188 13.40 -29.23 -1.96
N SER A 189 12.27 -28.90 -2.58
CA SER A 189 12.17 -28.80 -4.03
C SER A 189 12.53 -27.39 -4.55
N GLY A 190 13.02 -26.52 -3.66
CA GLY A 190 13.39 -25.15 -4.00
C GLY A 190 12.22 -24.24 -4.33
N LEU A 191 12.37 -23.42 -5.36
CA LEU A 191 11.40 -22.43 -5.82
C LEU A 191 10.60 -22.97 -7.02
N GLN A 192 9.28 -23.05 -6.87
CA GLN A 192 8.35 -23.30 -7.96
C GLN A 192 7.86 -21.96 -8.52
N ILE A 193 7.96 -21.77 -9.83
CA ILE A 193 7.43 -20.62 -10.55
C ILE A 193 6.24 -21.09 -11.37
N ILE A 194 5.06 -20.56 -11.06
CA ILE A 194 3.77 -21.04 -11.56
C ILE A 194 3.02 -19.87 -12.19
N ASP A 195 2.55 -20.04 -13.42
CA ASP A 195 1.60 -19.13 -14.04
C ASP A 195 0.21 -19.33 -13.40
N VAL A 196 -0.30 -18.28 -12.77
CA VAL A 196 -1.62 -18.21 -12.13
C VAL A 196 -2.47 -17.08 -12.73
N SER A 197 -2.13 -16.63 -13.95
CA SER A 197 -2.91 -15.63 -14.70
C SER A 197 -4.35 -16.09 -14.94
N THR A 198 -4.56 -17.41 -15.02
CA THR A 198 -5.87 -18.06 -14.97
C THR A 198 -6.00 -18.87 -13.67
N PRO A 199 -6.62 -18.33 -12.60
CA PRO A 199 -6.63 -18.97 -11.28
C PRO A 199 -7.28 -20.37 -11.23
N SER A 200 -8.18 -20.67 -12.16
CA SER A 200 -8.83 -21.99 -12.29
C SER A 200 -7.98 -23.04 -13.01
N ALA A 201 -6.88 -22.63 -13.66
CA ALA A 201 -6.01 -23.50 -14.43
C ALA A 201 -4.54 -23.06 -14.29
N PRO A 202 -3.96 -23.15 -13.08
CA PRO A 202 -2.56 -22.79 -12.86
C PRO A 202 -1.62 -23.76 -13.61
N THR A 203 -0.48 -23.27 -14.06
CA THR A 203 0.51 -24.03 -14.83
C THR A 203 1.93 -23.84 -14.29
N LEU A 204 2.62 -24.94 -13.95
CA LEU A 204 4.03 -24.88 -13.56
C LEU A 204 4.88 -24.43 -14.74
N LEU A 205 5.65 -23.35 -14.58
CA LEU A 205 6.61 -22.89 -15.58
C LEU A 205 7.98 -23.52 -15.33
N VAL A 206 8.49 -23.40 -14.10
CA VAL A 206 9.85 -23.82 -13.73
C VAL A 206 9.88 -24.30 -12.29
N THR A 207 10.67 -25.35 -12.05
CA THR A 207 11.18 -25.71 -10.73
C THR A 207 12.66 -25.36 -10.68
N LEU A 208 13.03 -24.46 -9.77
CA LEU A 208 14.41 -24.08 -9.54
C LEU A 208 14.87 -24.69 -8.21
N ASP A 209 15.76 -25.68 -8.31
CA ASP A 209 16.39 -26.26 -7.14
C ASP A 209 17.29 -25.24 -6.44
N THR A 210 17.26 -25.22 -5.11
CA THR A 210 18.08 -24.34 -4.29
C THR A 210 18.89 -25.18 -3.30
N PRO A 211 20.11 -24.75 -2.90
CA PRO A 211 21.00 -25.61 -2.11
C PRO A 211 20.48 -26.06 -0.74
N GLY A 212 19.49 -25.38 -0.17
CA GLY A 212 18.98 -25.60 1.19
C GLY A 212 17.49 -25.92 1.28
N TYR A 213 16.87 -25.35 2.32
CA TYR A 213 15.44 -25.47 2.56
C TYR A 213 14.79 -24.09 2.49
N THR A 214 14.01 -23.87 1.44
CA THR A 214 13.39 -22.57 1.22
C THR A 214 12.30 -22.27 2.24
N ARG A 215 12.21 -21.01 2.71
CA ARG A 215 11.26 -20.59 3.77
C ARG A 215 10.50 -19.29 3.52
N GLY A 216 11.14 -18.28 2.96
CA GLY A 216 10.52 -16.98 2.69
C GLY A 216 10.96 -16.40 1.35
N VAL A 217 10.01 -15.84 0.59
CA VAL A 217 10.22 -15.25 -0.72
C VAL A 217 9.64 -13.83 -0.78
N SER A 218 10.37 -12.92 -1.40
CA SER A 218 9.90 -11.59 -1.76
C SER A 218 10.33 -11.29 -3.19
N VAL A 219 9.40 -10.82 -4.02
CA VAL A 219 9.69 -10.49 -5.43
C VAL A 219 9.50 -9.00 -5.63
N VAL A 220 10.57 -8.32 -6.05
CA VAL A 220 10.59 -6.87 -6.25
C VAL A 220 11.24 -6.59 -7.60
N SER A 221 10.54 -5.88 -8.47
CA SER A 221 11.04 -5.42 -9.77
C SER A 221 11.70 -6.50 -10.63
N GLY A 222 11.12 -7.71 -10.64
CA GLY A 222 11.65 -8.85 -11.43
C GLY A 222 12.79 -9.61 -10.76
N VAL A 223 13.10 -9.34 -9.50
CA VAL A 223 14.09 -10.09 -8.72
C VAL A 223 13.40 -10.80 -7.56
N ALA A 224 13.60 -12.11 -7.45
CA ALA A 224 13.15 -12.93 -6.34
C ALA A 224 14.28 -13.10 -5.30
N TYR A 225 13.98 -12.72 -4.08
CA TYR A 225 14.83 -12.91 -2.91
C TYR A 225 14.27 -14.10 -2.13
N VAL A 226 15.06 -15.15 -1.96
CA VAL A 226 14.63 -16.43 -1.38
C VAL A 226 15.53 -16.79 -0.20
N THR A 227 14.94 -16.91 0.99
CA THR A 227 15.66 -17.42 2.17
C THR A 227 15.70 -18.94 2.14
N ASP A 228 16.91 -19.48 2.21
CA ASP A 228 17.22 -20.88 1.94
C ASP A 228 17.94 -21.56 3.14
N HIS A 229 17.40 -21.30 4.33
CA HIS A 229 17.86 -21.86 5.60
C HIS A 229 19.37 -21.64 5.87
N THR A 230 20.20 -22.68 5.79
CA THR A 230 21.65 -22.59 6.02
C THR A 230 22.42 -22.12 4.79
N ALA A 231 21.79 -22.10 3.62
CA ALA A 231 22.38 -21.56 2.39
C ALA A 231 22.19 -20.03 2.27
N GLY A 232 21.60 -19.39 3.28
CA GLY A 232 21.44 -17.94 3.34
C GLY A 232 20.36 -17.41 2.39
N LEU A 233 20.61 -16.27 1.76
CA LEU A 233 19.69 -15.59 0.85
C LEU A 233 20.12 -15.81 -0.60
N GLN A 234 19.24 -16.42 -1.40
CA GLN A 234 19.38 -16.52 -2.85
C GLN A 234 18.71 -15.31 -3.52
N ILE A 235 19.40 -14.68 -4.47
CA ILE A 235 18.92 -13.56 -5.26
C ILE A 235 18.84 -14.01 -6.71
N ILE A 236 17.63 -14.07 -7.25
CA ILE A 236 17.33 -14.72 -8.52
C ILE A 236 16.62 -13.72 -9.43
N ASP A 237 17.14 -13.51 -10.63
CA ASP A 237 16.44 -12.80 -11.69
C ASP A 237 15.27 -13.66 -12.17
N VAL A 238 14.07 -13.11 -12.06
CA VAL A 238 12.80 -13.69 -12.49
C VAL A 238 12.06 -12.74 -13.44
N SER A 239 12.76 -11.80 -14.06
CA SER A 239 12.21 -10.90 -15.09
C SER A 239 11.62 -11.67 -16.27
N THR A 240 12.16 -12.85 -16.56
CA THR A 240 11.56 -13.87 -17.42
C THR A 240 11.21 -15.11 -16.58
N PRO A 241 9.96 -15.25 -16.10
CA PRO A 241 9.57 -16.31 -15.15
C PRO A 241 9.83 -17.75 -15.64
N SER A 242 9.82 -17.97 -16.95
CA SER A 242 10.10 -19.28 -17.55
C SER A 242 11.60 -19.60 -17.68
N ALA A 243 12.48 -18.66 -17.37
CA ALA A 243 13.93 -18.79 -17.48
C ALA A 243 14.65 -18.00 -16.37
N PRO A 244 14.44 -18.36 -15.09
CA PRO A 244 15.08 -17.66 -13.98
C PRO A 244 16.60 -17.89 -13.96
N THR A 245 17.35 -16.91 -13.47
CA THR A 245 18.81 -17.02 -13.31
C THR A 245 19.26 -16.59 -11.92
N LEU A 246 20.15 -17.36 -11.29
CA LEU A 246 20.73 -16.98 -10.01
C LEU A 246 21.72 -15.82 -10.21
N LEU A 247 21.47 -14.68 -9.58
CA LEU A 247 22.35 -13.52 -9.59
C LEU A 247 23.41 -13.61 -8.50
N ALA A 248 22.98 -13.92 -7.27
CA ALA A 248 23.87 -13.95 -6.12
C ALA A 248 23.36 -14.87 -5.00
N THR A 249 24.30 -15.31 -4.16
CA THR A 249 24.04 -15.98 -2.89
C THR A 249 24.73 -15.20 -1.78
N LEU A 250 23.96 -14.77 -0.78
CA LEU A 250 24.48 -14.10 0.40
C LEU A 250 24.39 -15.04 1.60
N ASN A 251 25.55 -15.50 2.06
CA ASN A 251 25.63 -16.32 3.26
C ASN A 251 25.26 -15.48 4.49
N THR A 252 24.45 -16.08 5.36
CA THR A 252 24.12 -15.52 6.68
C THR A 252 24.81 -16.32 7.78
N THR A 253 24.77 -15.77 8.99
CA THR A 253 25.42 -16.36 10.16
C THR A 253 24.67 -17.55 10.76
N ASP A 254 23.35 -17.63 10.56
CA ASP A 254 22.51 -18.73 11.04
C ASP A 254 21.45 -19.10 9.97
N LYS A 255 20.40 -19.79 10.41
CA LYS A 255 19.29 -20.29 9.62
C LYS A 255 18.29 -19.17 9.35
N VAL A 256 18.24 -18.71 8.11
CA VAL A 256 17.24 -17.74 7.68
C VAL A 256 15.84 -18.35 7.64
N ARG A 257 14.84 -17.58 8.08
CA ARG A 257 13.44 -18.05 8.20
C ARG A 257 12.41 -17.14 7.57
N GLY A 258 12.64 -15.83 7.63
CA GLY A 258 11.70 -14.81 7.18
C GLY A 258 12.44 -13.71 6.45
N LEU A 259 11.71 -13.04 5.55
CA LEU A 259 12.26 -12.04 4.65
C LEU A 259 11.21 -10.97 4.37
N SER A 260 11.65 -9.72 4.38
CA SER A 260 10.93 -8.60 3.77
C SER A 260 11.92 -7.72 3.02
N VAL A 261 11.57 -7.31 1.80
CA VAL A 261 12.40 -6.41 0.99
C VAL A 261 11.63 -5.13 0.73
N VAL A 262 12.19 -4.00 1.18
CA VAL A 262 11.57 -2.68 1.03
C VAL A 262 12.64 -1.70 0.57
N SER A 263 12.39 -1.00 -0.52
CA SER A 263 13.25 0.08 -1.03
C SER A 263 14.74 -0.30 -1.16
N GLY A 264 15.03 -1.51 -1.65
CA GLY A 264 16.39 -2.00 -1.83
C GLY A 264 17.09 -2.47 -0.54
N VAL A 265 16.35 -2.67 0.54
CA VAL A 265 16.87 -3.22 1.80
C VAL A 265 16.13 -4.52 2.13
N ALA A 266 16.88 -5.60 2.36
CA ALA A 266 16.38 -6.87 2.82
C ALA A 266 16.50 -6.98 4.35
N TYR A 267 15.38 -7.27 4.99
CA TYR A 267 15.24 -7.54 6.43
C TYR A 267 15.07 -9.05 6.61
N VAL A 268 16.11 -9.72 7.11
CA VAL A 268 16.19 -11.18 7.16
C VAL A 268 16.21 -11.67 8.61
N ALA A 269 15.23 -12.50 8.98
CA ALA A 269 15.22 -13.16 10.28
C ALA A 269 16.19 -14.35 10.28
N ASP A 270 17.34 -14.19 10.93
CA ASP A 270 18.52 -15.06 10.88
C ASP A 270 18.72 -15.83 12.20
N GLY A 271 17.72 -16.64 12.57
CA GLY A 271 17.83 -17.56 13.71
C GLY A 271 18.25 -16.88 15.03
N ALA A 272 19.28 -17.44 15.68
CA ALA A 272 19.83 -16.92 16.92
C ALA A 272 20.66 -15.63 16.74
N SER A 273 21.06 -15.33 15.50
CA SER A 273 21.76 -14.09 15.15
C SER A 273 20.83 -12.88 15.07
N GLY A 274 19.51 -13.09 15.12
CA GLY A 274 18.52 -12.01 15.18
C GLY A 274 18.09 -11.51 13.80
N LEU A 275 18.08 -10.19 13.62
CA LEU A 275 17.67 -9.54 12.37
C LEU A 275 18.91 -9.05 11.61
N GLN A 276 19.10 -9.53 10.38
CA GLN A 276 20.08 -8.97 9.45
C GLN A 276 19.42 -7.92 8.57
N ILE A 277 20.09 -6.78 8.39
CA ILE A 277 19.65 -5.69 7.50
C ILE A 277 20.69 -5.59 6.39
N ILE A 278 20.31 -5.98 5.18
CA ILE A 278 21.23 -6.16 4.06
C ILE A 278 20.83 -5.19 2.96
N ASN A 279 21.78 -4.41 2.45
CA ASN A 279 21.56 -3.60 1.26
C ASN A 279 21.55 -4.51 0.03
N VAL A 280 20.45 -4.48 -0.71
CA VAL A 280 20.20 -5.23 -1.95
C VAL A 280 19.75 -4.31 -3.08
N SER A 281 20.12 -3.02 -3.02
CA SER A 281 19.77 -2.03 -4.05
C SER A 281 20.47 -2.31 -5.38
N ILE A 282 21.55 -3.10 -5.36
CA ILE A 282 22.21 -3.66 -6.52
C ILE A 282 22.17 -5.18 -6.34
N PRO A 283 21.32 -5.89 -7.11
CA PRO A 283 21.16 -7.34 -6.98
C PRO A 283 22.36 -8.12 -7.52
#